data_AF-A0A1B0DD84-F1
#
_entry.id   AF-A0A1B0DD84-F1
#
_cell.length_a   1.000
_cell.length_b   1.000
_cell.length_c   1.000
_cell.angle_alpha   90.00
_cell.angle_beta   90.00
_cell.angle_gamma   90.00
#
_symmetry.space_group_name_H-M   'P 1'
#
loop_
_entity.id
_entity.type
_entity.pdbx_description
1 polymer ?
#
loop_
_entity_poly.entity_id
_entity_poly.type
_entity_poly.pdbx_seq_one_letter_code
_entity_poly.pdbx_strand_id
1 'polypeptide(L)' 'MRPRILEHPADAVAAREEPLTLNCKAAGRPTPEITWFHNGTPLVPSERRVVLPEGSLFFLRYPLISIAFPGKDFPSLGD' A
#
# COMPACT_ATOMS: atom_id res chain seq x y z
N MET A 1 0.92 14.72 17.33
CA MET A 1 0.79 15.12 15.91
C MET A 1 -0.08 14.06 15.25
N ARG A 2 -1.19 14.43 14.60
CA ARG A 2 -2.11 13.43 14.02
C ARG A 2 -1.43 12.74 12.82
N PRO A 3 -1.62 11.42 12.63
CA PRO A 3 -1.06 10.72 11.49
C PRO A 3 -1.65 11.26 10.19
N ARG A 4 -0.80 11.53 9.21
CA ARG A 4 -1.19 11.99 7.87
C ARG A 4 -0.40 11.19 6.84
N ILE A 5 -1.09 10.76 5.80
CA ILE A 5 -0.46 10.15 4.63
C ILE A 5 0.25 11.27 3.87
N LEU A 6 1.57 11.13 3.69
CA LEU A 6 2.42 12.04 2.92
C LEU A 6 2.51 11.59 1.46
N GLU A 7 2.56 10.28 1.23
CA GLU A 7 2.70 9.69 -0.11
C GLU A 7 1.68 8.58 -0.24
N HIS A 8 0.76 8.75 -1.17
CA HIS A 8 -0.26 7.76 -1.48
C HIS A 8 0.34 6.71 -2.42
N PRO A 9 -0.04 5.42 -2.25
CA PRO A 9 0.31 4.41 -3.23
C PRO A 9 -0.35 4.69 -4.57
N ALA A 10 0.45 4.64 -5.63
CA ALA A 10 -0.02 4.72 -7.00
C ALA A 10 -0.41 3.33 -7.52
N ASP A 11 -1.37 3.30 -8.45
CA ASP A 11 -1.67 2.10 -9.23
C ASP A 11 -0.40 1.63 -9.94
N ALA A 12 -0.13 0.33 -9.85
CA ALA A 12 1.03 -0.25 -10.49
C ALA A 12 0.66 -1.54 -11.22
N VAL A 13 1.27 -1.72 -12.39
CA VAL A 13 1.11 -2.90 -13.24
C VAL A 13 2.48 -3.56 -13.33
N ALA A 14 2.58 -4.81 -12.90
CA ALA A 14 3.78 -5.61 -12.99
C ALA A 14 3.55 -6.80 -13.93
N ALA A 15 4.57 -7.22 -14.67
CA ALA A 15 4.46 -8.42 -15.48
C ALA A 15 4.42 -9.68 -14.59
N ARG A 16 4.03 -10.80 -15.18
CA ARG A 16 3.90 -12.06 -14.45
C ARG A 16 5.25 -12.42 -13.83
N GLU A 17 5.23 -12.70 -12.52
CA GLU A 17 6.43 -13.08 -11.76
C GLU A 17 7.48 -11.99 -11.57
N GLU A 18 7.16 -10.74 -11.93
CA GLU A 18 8.00 -9.60 -11.57
C GLU A 18 7.71 -9.11 -10.15
N PRO A 19 8.75 -8.63 -9.45
CA PRO A 19 8.58 -7.97 -8.18
C PRO A 19 7.91 -6.60 -8.38
N LEU A 20 7.07 -6.21 -7.42
CA LEU A 20 6.38 -4.93 -7.43
C LEU A 20 6.53 -4.24 -6.08
N THR A 21 6.80 -2.94 -6.09
CA THR A 21 6.86 -2.13 -4.86
C THR A 21 5.75 -1.10 -4.89
N LEU A 22 4.98 -1.03 -3.82
CA LEU A 22 3.99 0.02 -3.59
C LEU A 22 4.50 0.94 -2.50
N ASN A 23 4.74 2.19 -2.84
CA ASN A 23 5.22 3.18 -1.90
C ASN A 23 4.04 3.78 -1.14
N CYS A 24 4.12 3.81 0.19
CA CYS A 24 3.20 4.55 1.04
C CYS A 24 4.02 5.19 2.15
N LYS A 25 3.83 6.49 2.38
CA LYS A 25 4.48 7.19 3.50
C LYS A 25 3.42 7.83 4.35
N ALA A 26 3.50 7.61 5.66
CA ALA A 26 2.68 8.29 6.64
C ALA A 26 3.59 8.91 7.71
N ALA A 27 3.25 10.11 8.16
CA ALA A 27 3.94 10.79 9.24
C ALA A 27 2.98 11.11 10.37
N GLY A 28 3.42 10.90 11.61
CA GLY A 28 2.64 11.11 12.82
C GLY A 28 3.51 10.89 14.06
N ARG A 29 3.01 11.30 15.22
CA ARG A 29 3.63 10.98 16.52
C ARG A 29 2.55 10.48 17.49
N PRO A 30 2.63 9.22 17.98
CA PRO A 30 3.66 8.20 17.68
C PRO A 30 3.67 7.76 16.20
N THR A 31 4.75 7.15 15.73
CA THR A 31 4.92 6.73 14.33
C THR A 31 3.72 5.88 13.89
N PRO A 32 3.03 6.23 12.79
CA PRO A 32 1.89 5.45 12.31
C PRO A 32 2.35 4.09 11.78
N GLU A 33 1.59 3.05 12.08
CA GLU A 33 1.73 1.74 11.44
C GLU A 33 0.92 1.73 10.14
N ILE A 34 1.51 1.23 9.05
CA ILE A 34 0.86 1.17 7.74
C ILE A 34 0.39 -0.25 7.51
N THR A 35 -0.93 -0.43 7.41
CA THR A 35 -1.57 -1.70 7.11
C THR A 35 -2.13 -1.66 5.70
N TRP A 36 -1.79 -2.68 4.91
CA TRP A 36 -2.23 -2.79 3.52
C TRP A 36 -3.45 -3.69 3.41
N PHE A 37 -4.35 -3.34 2.49
CA PHE A 37 -5.56 -4.12 2.20
C PHE A 37 -5.72 -4.31 0.69
N HIS A 38 -6.18 -5.48 0.29
CA HIS A 38 -6.50 -5.80 -1.10
C HIS A 38 -7.91 -6.40 -1.15
N ASN A 39 -8.82 -5.74 -1.87
CA ASN A 39 -10.24 -6.13 -1.94
C ASN A 39 -10.87 -6.35 -0.55
N GLY A 40 -10.57 -5.47 0.41
CA GLY A 40 -11.05 -5.58 1.79
C GLY A 40 -10.35 -6.64 2.65
N THR A 41 -9.43 -7.43 2.09
CA THR A 41 -8.64 -8.40 2.84
C THR A 41 -7.32 -7.78 3.31
N PRO A 42 -6.96 -7.86 4.60
CA PRO A 42 -5.67 -7.39 5.07
C PRO A 42 -4.53 -8.19 4.42
N LEU A 43 -3.58 -7.48 3.85
CA LEU A 43 -2.36 -8.04 3.28
C LEU A 43 -1.35 -8.23 4.40
N VAL A 44 -1.27 -9.46 4.92
CA VAL A 44 -0.22 -9.85 5.87
C VAL A 44 1.11 -10.13 5.17
N PRO A 45 2.25 -9.78 5.81
CA PRO A 45 3.56 -10.18 5.32
C PRO A 45 3.66 -11.70 5.23
N SER A 46 4.29 -12.19 4.18
CA SER A 46 4.39 -13.60 3.82
C SER A 46 5.62 -13.82 2.92
N GLU A 47 5.94 -15.05 2.54
CA GLU A 47 7.12 -15.35 1.71
C GLU A 47 7.14 -14.62 0.35
N ARG A 48 5.97 -14.16 -0.11
CA ARG A 48 5.81 -13.42 -1.37
C ARG A 48 5.56 -11.92 -1.18
N ARG A 49 5.47 -11.43 0.06
CA ARG A 49 5.03 -10.07 0.40
C ARG A 49 5.73 -9.56 1.67
N VAL A 50 6.34 -8.39 1.60
CA VAL A 50 7.07 -7.81 2.73
C VAL A 50 6.63 -6.37 2.91
N VAL A 51 6.21 -6.01 4.13
CA VAL A 51 5.98 -4.62 4.51
C VAL A 51 7.30 -4.06 5.01
N LEU A 52 7.80 -3.03 4.33
CA LEU A 52 9.04 -2.36 4.66
C LEU A 52 8.81 -1.34 5.80
N PRO A 53 9.81 -1.05 6.64
CA PRO A 53 9.67 -0.18 7.80
C PRO A 53 9.29 1.27 7.44
N GLU A 54 9.57 1.72 6.22
CA GLU A 54 9.13 3.02 5.71
C GLU A 54 7.63 3.08 5.36
N GLY A 55 6.94 1.93 5.32
CA GLY A 55 5.53 1.82 4.94
C GLY A 55 5.27 1.20 3.57
N SER A 56 6.32 1.04 2.76
CA SER A 56 6.22 0.48 1.42
C SER A 56 5.89 -1.01 1.46
N LEU A 57 5.02 -1.48 0.58
CA LEU A 57 4.72 -2.90 0.42
C LEU A 57 5.45 -3.46 -0.79
N PHE A 58 6.32 -4.43 -0.53
CA PHE A 58 7.09 -5.15 -1.54
C PHE A 58 6.45 -6.51 -1.84
N PHE A 59 6.29 -6.83 -3.12
CA PHE A 59 5.82 -8.11 -3.61
C PHE A 59 6.96 -8.80 -4.34
N LEU A 60 7.24 -10.06 -4.01
CA LEU A 60 8.31 -10.83 -4.67
C LEU A 60 7.86 -11.45 -6.00
N ARG A 61 6.66 -12.03 -6.06
CA ARG A 61 6.09 -12.64 -7.29
C ARG A 61 4.57 -12.53 -7.28
N TYR A 62 4.01 -11.87 -8.30
CA TYR A 62 2.56 -11.75 -8.50
C TYR A 62 2.10 -12.39 -9.83
N PRO A 63 1.04 -13.21 -9.85
CA PRO A 63 0.64 -13.97 -11.04
C PRO A 63 -0.31 -13.23 -12.01
N LEU A 64 -0.11 -11.93 -12.29
CA LEU A 64 -1.05 -11.02 -12.99
C LEU A 64 -2.23 -10.58 -12.12
N ILE A 65 -2.07 -9.48 -11.38
CA ILE A 65 -3.21 -8.79 -10.76
C ILE A 65 -3.04 -7.30 -11.06
N SER A 66 -4.09 -6.71 -11.62
CA SER A 66 -4.27 -5.26 -11.63
C SER A 66 -4.62 -4.84 -10.22
N ILE A 67 -3.68 -4.22 -9.50
CA ILE A 67 -3.93 -3.75 -8.13
C ILE A 67 -4.63 -2.39 -8.24
N ALA A 68 -5.94 -2.38 -8.04
CA ALA A 68 -6.72 -1.16 -7.92
C ALA A 68 -6.88 -0.81 -6.43
N PHE A 69 -6.43 0.38 -6.03
CA PHE A 69 -6.62 0.84 -4.65
C PHE A 69 -8.01 1.46 -4.46
N PRO A 70 -8.76 1.09 -3.41
CA PRO A 70 -10.04 1.73 -3.09
C PRO A 70 -9.90 3.13 -2.45
N GLY A 71 -8.71 3.75 -2.50
CA GLY A 71 -8.41 5.04 -1.85
C GLY A 71 -8.18 6.22 -2.80
N LYS A 72 -8.20 6.01 -4.11
CA LYS A 72 -8.03 7.07 -5.13
C LYS A 72 -9.33 7.77 -5.54
N ASP A 73 -10.47 7.35 -4.97
CA ASP A 73 -11.80 7.92 -5.22
C ASP A 73 -12.59 8.14 -3.91
N PHE A 74 -11.91 8.42 -2.78
CA PHE A 74 -12.64 8.99 -1.65
C PHE A 74 -12.75 10.49 -1.92
N PRO A 75 -13.93 11.03 -2.33
CA PRO A 75 -14.11 12.47 -2.30
C PRO A 75 -13.80 12.91 -0.87
N SER A 76 -12.94 13.91 -0.76
CA SER A 76 -12.72 14.63 0.48
C SER A 76 -14.09 14.99 1.05
N LEU A 77 -14.52 14.29 2.10
CA LEU A 77 -15.72 14.67 2.84
C LEU A 77 -15.42 16.04 3.47
N GLY A 78 -15.92 17.09 2.83
CA GLY A 78 -15.76 18.48 3.25
C GLY A 78 -15.74 19.44 2.07
N ASP A 79 -16.90 19.70 1.49
CA ASP A 79 -17.56 21.02 1.58
C ASP A 79 -19.07 20.80 1.78
#